data_AF-A0A1H9TAM6-F1
#
_entry.id   AF-A0A1H9TAM6-F1
#
_cell.length_a   1.000
_cell.length_b   1.000
_cell.length_c   1.000
_cell.angle_alpha   90.00
_cell.angle_beta   90.00
_cell.angle_gamma   90.00
#
_symmetry.space_group_name_H-M   'P 1'
#
loop_
_entity.id
_entity.type
_entity.pdbx_description
1 polymer ?
#
loop_
_entity_poly.entity_id
_entity_poly.type
_entity_poly.pdbx_seq_one_letter_code
_entity_poly.pdbx_strand_id
1 'polypeptide(L)'
;MREAETRGGLWQAVAVVAVVFALGATGYYLRTSALRDDAAAAAVGAPPSARLGDLSSFRVITQDTLDRLDTGDQAGAAARVGDLETAWDQAQGRLKPRDSAAWTDLDGKIDAVLGELRAGSPDQGAEQAALRTLIGALGWAAVMG
;
A
#
# COMPACT_ATOMS: atom_id res chain seq x y z
N MET A 1 45.27 48.82 0.00
CA MET A 1 43.82 48.85 0.34
C MET A 1 42.97 47.93 -0.57
N ARG A 2 43.45 46.75 -1.01
CA ARG A 2 42.69 45.83 -1.91
C ARG A 2 42.50 44.42 -1.34
N GLU A 3 42.61 44.25 -0.03
CA GLU A 3 42.45 42.93 0.62
C GLU A 3 41.17 42.81 1.47
N ALA A 4 40.48 43.92 1.74
CA ALA A 4 39.23 43.93 2.52
C ALA A 4 37.99 43.64 1.64
N GLU A 5 38.03 44.02 0.37
CA GLU A 5 36.90 43.94 -0.57
C GLU A 5 36.56 42.50 -0.99
N THR A 6 37.59 41.66 -1.18
CA THR A 6 37.44 40.24 -1.57
C THR A 6 36.88 39.38 -0.45
N ARG A 7 37.22 39.69 0.81
CA ARG A 7 36.65 39.04 2.00
C ARG A 7 35.16 39.36 2.16
N GLY A 8 34.76 40.62 1.92
CA GLY A 8 33.35 41.03 1.98
C GLY A 8 32.47 40.31 0.95
N GLY A 9 32.92 40.22 -0.30
CA GLY A 9 32.17 39.54 -1.37
C GLY A 9 32.01 38.03 -1.16
N LEU A 10 33.05 37.34 -0.65
CA LEU A 10 32.99 35.91 -0.30
C LEU A 10 32.00 35.64 0.84
N TRP A 11 32.01 36.45 1.90
CA TRP A 11 31.06 36.32 3.01
C TRP A 11 29.62 36.64 2.59
N GLN A 12 29.43 37.61 1.70
CA GLN A 12 28.10 37.90 1.13
C GLN A 12 27.57 36.74 0.27
N ALA A 13 28.40 36.14 -0.59
CA ALA A 13 27.99 34.99 -1.39
C ALA A 13 27.62 33.77 -0.52
N VAL A 14 28.43 33.48 0.51
CA VAL A 14 28.13 32.40 1.47
C VAL A 14 26.82 32.67 2.23
N ALA A 15 26.59 33.92 2.65
CA ALA A 15 25.35 34.29 3.33
C ALA A 15 24.12 34.11 2.44
N VAL A 16 24.18 34.53 1.16
CA VAL A 16 23.07 34.35 0.21
C VAL A 16 22.76 32.88 -0.04
N VAL A 17 23.79 32.04 -0.25
CA VAL A 17 23.60 30.60 -0.46
C VAL A 17 22.97 29.94 0.76
N ALA A 18 23.43 30.27 1.97
CA ALA A 18 22.87 29.73 3.21
C ALA A 18 21.38 30.10 3.37
N VAL A 19 21.00 31.33 3.04
CA VAL A 19 19.60 31.78 3.08
C VAL A 19 18.74 31.05 2.05
N VAL A 20 19.22 30.88 0.82
CA VAL A 20 18.49 30.14 -0.22
C VAL A 20 18.29 28.67 0.16
N PHE A 21 19.31 28.03 0.73
CA PHE A 21 19.20 26.65 1.23
C PHE A 21 18.23 26.53 2.41
N ALA A 22 18.29 27.46 3.37
CA ALA A 22 17.37 27.47 4.51
C ALA A 22 15.92 27.65 4.05
N LEU A 23 15.66 28.61 3.16
CA LEU A 23 14.32 28.84 2.59
C LEU A 23 13.83 27.65 1.76
N GLY A 24 14.71 27.02 0.98
CA GLY A 24 14.40 25.81 0.22
C GLY A 24 14.06 24.62 1.11
N ALA A 25 14.84 24.38 2.17
CA ALA A 25 14.61 23.32 3.14
C ALA A 25 13.32 23.53 3.94
N THR A 26 13.08 24.75 4.41
CA THR A 26 11.84 25.12 5.11
C THR A 26 10.63 24.98 4.19
N GLY A 27 10.71 25.48 2.95
CA GLY A 27 9.64 25.33 1.95
C GLY A 27 9.35 23.87 1.61
N TYR A 28 10.39 23.04 1.45
CA TYR A 28 10.24 21.60 1.27
C TYR A 28 9.57 20.94 2.48
N TYR A 29 9.98 21.29 3.69
CA TYR A 29 9.41 20.73 4.92
C TYR A 29 7.93 21.07 5.07
N LEU A 30 7.55 22.34 4.89
CA LEU A 30 6.16 22.80 4.95
C LEU A 30 5.27 22.16 3.86
N ARG A 31 5.80 21.99 2.66
CA ARG A 31 5.08 21.30 1.57
C ARG A 31 4.86 19.82 1.90
N THR A 32 5.89 19.16 2.45
CA THR A 32 5.81 17.73 2.79
C THR A 32 4.85 17.49 3.96
N SER A 33 4.77 18.40 4.93
CA SER A 33 3.77 18.34 6.00
C SER A 33 2.36 18.56 5.49
N ALA A 34 2.13 19.55 4.62
CA ALA A 34 0.80 19.80 4.05
C ALA A 34 0.27 18.59 3.25
N LEU A 35 1.12 17.96 2.44
CA LEU A 35 0.75 16.73 1.71
C LEU A 35 0.43 15.56 2.64
N ARG A 36 1.05 15.49 3.82
CA ARG A 36 0.75 14.47 4.83
C ARG A 36 -0.56 14.76 5.55
N ASP A 37 -0.85 16.02 5.86
CA ASP A 37 -2.09 16.45 6.49
C ASP A 37 -3.30 16.23 5.56
N ASP A 38 -3.16 16.56 4.27
CA ASP A 38 -4.18 16.30 3.25
C ASP A 38 -4.43 14.80 3.06
N ALA A 39 -3.36 13.98 3.05
CA ALA A 39 -3.47 12.53 2.99
C ALA A 39 -4.12 11.93 4.25
N ALA A 40 -3.84 12.49 5.43
CA ALA A 40 -4.46 12.07 6.69
C ALA A 40 -5.94 12.44 6.75
N ALA A 41 -6.31 13.62 6.25
CA ALA A 41 -7.70 14.06 6.12
C ALA A 41 -8.49 13.19 5.13
N ALA A 42 -7.88 12.80 4.00
CA ALA A 42 -8.47 11.89 3.02
C ALA A 42 -8.62 10.44 3.53
N ALA A 43 -7.88 10.04 4.57
CA ALA A 43 -7.94 8.70 5.16
C ALA A 43 -9.06 8.54 6.20
N VAL A 44 -9.76 9.61 6.59
CA VAL A 44 -10.87 9.53 7.56
C VAL A 44 -12.03 8.78 6.92
N GLY A 45 -12.26 7.55 7.38
CA GLY A 45 -13.30 6.65 6.87
C GLY A 45 -12.84 5.63 5.82
N ALA A 46 -11.59 5.70 5.34
CA ALA A 46 -11.03 4.70 4.45
C ALA A 46 -10.62 3.43 5.23
N PRO A 47 -10.83 2.21 4.68
CA PRO A 47 -10.38 0.99 5.32
C PRO A 47 -8.84 1.02 5.49
N PRO A 48 -8.28 0.35 6.52
CA PRO A 48 -6.84 0.32 6.75
C PRO A 48 -6.01 -0.08 5.51
N SER A 49 -6.58 -0.94 4.67
CA SER A 49 -6.00 -1.37 3.39
C SER A 49 -5.71 -0.24 2.40
N ALA A 50 -6.44 0.89 2.47
CA ALA A 50 -6.19 2.07 1.63
C ALA A 50 -4.79 2.67 1.86
N ARG A 51 -4.20 2.49 3.05
CA ARG A 51 -2.85 2.99 3.38
C ARG A 51 -1.74 2.20 2.69
N LEU A 52 -2.05 1.01 2.18
CA LEU A 52 -1.10 0.16 1.45
C LEU A 52 -0.93 0.58 -0.02
N GLY A 53 -1.84 1.42 -0.54
CA GLY A 53 -1.83 1.89 -1.93
C GLY A 53 -2.76 1.06 -2.82
N ASP A 54 -2.34 0.82 -4.07
CA ASP A 54 -3.17 0.07 -5.02
C ASP A 54 -3.15 -1.43 -4.72
N LEU A 55 -4.34 -1.98 -4.48
CA LEU A 55 -4.59 -3.41 -4.22
C LEU A 55 -5.48 -4.05 -5.30
N SER A 56 -5.66 -3.39 -6.45
CA SER A 56 -6.58 -3.81 -7.51
C SER A 56 -6.29 -5.22 -8.04
N SER A 57 -5.02 -5.56 -8.27
CA SER A 57 -4.63 -6.89 -8.75
C SER A 57 -5.02 -7.99 -7.76
N PHE A 58 -4.86 -7.76 -6.45
CA PHE A 58 -5.23 -8.73 -5.43
C PHE A 58 -6.74 -8.96 -5.44
N ARG A 59 -7.53 -7.90 -5.53
CA ARG A 59 -9.00 -8.02 -5.63
C ARG A 59 -9.43 -8.85 -6.82
N VAL A 60 -8.85 -8.59 -7.99
CA VAL A 60 -9.17 -9.35 -9.21
C VAL A 60 -8.83 -10.83 -9.00
N ILE A 61 -7.63 -11.15 -8.52
CA ILE A 61 -7.23 -12.54 -8.29
C ILE A 61 -8.17 -13.21 -7.26
N THR A 62 -8.47 -12.54 -6.15
CA THR A 62 -9.36 -13.10 -5.11
C THR A 62 -10.79 -13.30 -5.62
N GLN A 63 -11.33 -12.37 -6.41
CA GLN A 63 -12.65 -12.51 -7.03
C GLN A 63 -12.66 -13.64 -8.06
N ASP A 64 -11.64 -13.73 -8.92
CA ASP A 64 -11.50 -14.84 -9.88
C ASP A 64 -11.46 -16.20 -9.17
N THR A 65 -10.78 -16.29 -8.02
CA THR A 65 -10.77 -17.52 -7.21
C THR A 65 -12.17 -17.85 -6.68
N LEU A 66 -12.91 -16.87 -6.18
CA LEU A 66 -14.28 -17.05 -5.70
C LEU A 66 -15.22 -17.50 -6.84
N ASP A 67 -15.14 -16.86 -8.00
CA ASP A 67 -15.97 -17.18 -9.17
C ASP A 67 -15.72 -18.61 -9.68
N ARG A 68 -14.48 -19.10 -9.55
CA ARG A 68 -14.14 -20.50 -9.86
C ARG A 68 -14.80 -21.47 -8.87
N LEU A 69 -14.76 -21.17 -7.57
CA LEU A 69 -15.49 -21.98 -6.59
C LEU A 69 -16.99 -21.96 -6.85
N ASP A 70 -17.57 -20.81 -7.19
CA ASP A 70 -19.00 -20.67 -7.48
C ASP A 70 -19.42 -21.46 -8.74
N THR A 71 -18.50 -21.72 -9.66
CA THR A 71 -18.73 -22.57 -10.85
C THR A 71 -18.28 -24.03 -10.67
N GLY A 72 -17.79 -24.40 -9.49
CA GLY A 72 -17.32 -25.76 -9.16
C GLY A 72 -15.92 -26.11 -9.68
N ASP A 73 -15.15 -25.13 -10.14
CA ASP A 73 -13.76 -25.29 -10.59
C ASP A 73 -12.77 -25.24 -9.42
N GLN A 74 -12.79 -26.29 -8.59
CA GLN A 74 -11.92 -26.40 -7.41
C GLN A 74 -10.43 -26.34 -7.78
N ALA A 75 -10.03 -27.06 -8.84
CA ALA A 75 -8.64 -27.13 -9.26
C ALA A 75 -8.15 -25.77 -9.80
N GLY A 76 -8.98 -25.06 -10.55
CA GLY A 76 -8.67 -23.71 -10.99
C GLY A 76 -8.63 -22.71 -9.83
N ALA A 77 -9.51 -22.84 -8.82
CA ALA A 77 -9.44 -22.01 -7.62
C ALA A 77 -8.13 -22.21 -6.86
N ALA A 78 -7.69 -23.47 -6.69
CA ALA A 78 -6.42 -23.80 -6.06
C ALA A 78 -5.19 -23.29 -6.86
N ALA A 79 -5.28 -23.28 -8.20
CA ALA A 79 -4.24 -22.64 -9.01
C ALA A 79 -4.23 -21.12 -8.83
N ARG A 80 -5.41 -20.49 -8.88
CA ARG A 80 -5.56 -19.03 -8.81
C ARG A 80 -5.18 -18.45 -7.46
N VAL A 81 -5.39 -19.19 -6.37
CA VAL A 81 -4.92 -18.77 -5.04
C VAL A 81 -3.38 -18.83 -4.93
N GLY A 82 -2.70 -19.66 -5.72
CA GLY A 82 -1.24 -19.63 -5.86
C GLY A 82 -0.73 -18.35 -6.55
N ASP A 83 -1.48 -17.84 -7.53
CA ASP A 83 -1.17 -16.53 -8.13
C ASP A 83 -1.31 -15.40 -7.12
N LEU A 84 -2.30 -15.49 -6.22
CA LEU A 84 -2.51 -14.51 -5.14
C LEU A 84 -1.31 -14.46 -4.20
N GLU A 85 -0.86 -15.62 -3.70
CA GLU A 85 0.32 -15.75 -2.84
C GLU A 85 1.56 -15.17 -3.53
N THR A 86 1.81 -15.58 -4.77
CA THR A 86 2.96 -15.10 -5.56
C THR A 86 2.94 -13.59 -5.72
N ALA A 87 1.79 -13.01 -6.08
CA ALA A 87 1.67 -11.57 -6.25
C ALA A 87 1.85 -10.81 -4.92
N TRP A 88 1.34 -11.37 -3.82
CA TRP A 88 1.42 -10.76 -2.48
C TRP A 88 2.87 -10.71 -1.99
N ASP A 89 3.59 -11.83 -2.09
CA ASP A 89 5.01 -11.93 -1.73
C ASP A 89 5.86 -10.93 -2.52
N GLN A 90 5.64 -10.84 -3.83
CA GLN A 90 6.34 -9.88 -4.70
C GLN A 90 6.03 -8.42 -4.34
N ALA A 91 4.89 -8.15 -3.70
CA ALA A 91 4.50 -6.83 -3.26
C ALA A 91 4.95 -6.49 -1.83
N GLN A 92 5.37 -7.47 -1.02
CA GLN A 92 5.75 -7.27 0.38
C GLN A 92 6.71 -6.10 0.58
N GLY A 93 7.80 -6.05 -0.19
CA GLY A 93 8.81 -4.98 -0.09
C GLY A 93 8.27 -3.57 -0.38
N ARG A 94 7.14 -3.46 -1.10
CA ARG A 94 6.47 -2.19 -1.41
C ARG A 94 5.34 -1.86 -0.44
N LEU A 95 4.60 -2.86 0.04
CA LEU A 95 3.39 -2.67 0.86
C LEU A 95 3.72 -2.58 2.35
N LYS A 96 4.52 -3.52 2.87
CA LYS A 96 4.82 -3.62 4.31
C LYS A 96 5.42 -2.34 4.91
N PRO A 97 6.33 -1.60 4.24
CA PRO A 97 6.86 -0.35 4.78
C PRO A 97 5.85 0.81 4.82
N ARG A 98 4.71 0.72 4.11
CA ARG A 98 3.69 1.78 4.08
C ARG A 98 2.83 1.77 5.34
N ASP A 99 2.40 0.57 5.74
CA ASP A 99 1.67 0.34 6.98
C ASP A 99 1.84 -1.13 7.37
N SER A 100 2.71 -1.40 8.35
CA SER A 100 2.99 -2.78 8.77
C SER A 100 1.79 -3.46 9.41
N ALA A 101 0.94 -2.70 10.11
CA ALA A 101 -0.22 -3.25 10.81
C ALA A 101 -1.32 -3.63 9.80
N ALA A 102 -1.62 -2.75 8.84
CA ALA A 102 -2.55 -3.06 7.76
C ALA A 102 -2.02 -4.19 6.86
N TRP A 103 -0.71 -4.24 6.60
CA TRP A 103 -0.10 -5.34 5.85
C TRP A 103 -0.27 -6.67 6.58
N THR A 104 0.08 -6.75 7.87
CA THR A 104 -0.07 -7.98 8.68
C THR A 104 -1.53 -8.43 8.79
N ASP A 105 -2.47 -7.50 8.89
CA ASP A 105 -3.90 -7.81 8.94
C ASP A 105 -4.42 -8.45 7.64
N LEU A 106 -3.94 -8.01 6.46
CA LEU A 106 -4.27 -8.62 5.18
C LEU A 106 -3.50 -9.92 4.95
N ASP A 107 -2.23 -9.97 5.33
CA ASP A 107 -1.37 -11.16 5.26
C ASP A 107 -2.04 -12.35 5.95
N GLY A 108 -2.51 -12.16 7.19
CA GLY A 108 -3.23 -13.21 7.91
C GLY A 108 -4.57 -13.64 7.27
N LYS A 109 -5.24 -12.75 6.52
CA LYS A 109 -6.45 -13.12 5.76
C LYS A 109 -6.11 -13.90 4.50
N ILE A 110 -4.98 -13.58 3.86
CA ILE A 110 -4.46 -14.35 2.73
C ILE A 110 -4.03 -15.74 3.22
N ASP A 111 -3.34 -15.83 4.36
CA ASP A 111 -2.99 -17.12 4.98
C ASP A 111 -4.22 -17.97 5.28
N ALA A 112 -5.29 -17.37 5.80
CA ALA A 112 -6.55 -18.09 6.04
C ALA A 112 -7.15 -18.64 4.73
N VAL A 113 -7.19 -17.83 3.67
CA VAL A 113 -7.64 -18.26 2.33
C VAL A 113 -6.77 -19.40 1.79
N LEU A 114 -5.45 -19.29 1.89
CA LEU A 114 -4.50 -20.33 1.45
C LEU A 114 -4.70 -21.63 2.25
N GLY A 115 -4.94 -21.52 3.55
CA GLY A 115 -5.20 -22.65 4.43
C GLY A 115 -6.47 -23.42 4.05
N GLU A 116 -7.58 -22.72 3.82
CA GLU A 116 -8.85 -23.34 3.41
C GLU A 116 -8.72 -24.02 2.05
N LEU A 117 -8.20 -23.33 1.03
CA LEU A 117 -8.11 -23.88 -0.34
C LEU A 117 -7.08 -25.00 -0.50
N ARG A 118 -6.12 -25.12 0.43
CA ARG A 118 -5.08 -26.17 0.41
C ARG A 118 -5.33 -27.25 1.45
N ALA A 119 -6.45 -27.21 2.16
CA ALA A 119 -6.81 -28.25 3.12
C ALA A 119 -6.89 -29.62 2.41
N GLY A 120 -6.49 -30.69 3.10
CA GLY A 120 -6.52 -32.04 2.52
C GLY A 120 -7.93 -32.55 2.19
N SER A 121 -8.96 -31.91 2.76
CA SER A 121 -10.37 -32.10 2.45
C SER A 121 -11.04 -30.72 2.45
N PRO A 122 -10.97 -29.98 1.33
CA PRO A 122 -11.45 -28.61 1.30
C PRO A 122 -12.97 -28.51 1.51
N ASP A 123 -13.38 -27.55 2.33
CA ASP A 123 -14.78 -27.20 2.55
C ASP A 123 -15.12 -25.94 1.75
N GLN A 124 -15.89 -26.12 0.67
CA GLN A 124 -16.23 -25.02 -0.24
C GLN A 124 -16.93 -23.85 0.47
N GLY A 125 -17.71 -24.12 1.52
CA GLY A 125 -18.36 -23.06 2.31
C GLY A 125 -17.35 -22.21 3.08
N ALA A 126 -16.37 -22.85 3.72
CA ALA A 126 -15.29 -22.19 4.45
C ALA A 126 -14.37 -21.40 3.50
N GLU A 127 -14.00 -21.99 2.36
CA GLU A 127 -13.19 -21.31 1.33
C GLU A 127 -13.87 -20.03 0.83
N GLN A 128 -15.15 -20.12 0.48
CA GLN A 128 -15.89 -18.96 0.02
C GLN A 128 -16.04 -17.89 1.11
N ALA A 129 -16.23 -18.31 2.38
CA ALA A 129 -16.32 -17.37 3.50
C ALA A 129 -14.99 -16.63 3.72
N ALA A 130 -13.85 -17.34 3.63
CA ALA A 130 -12.52 -16.75 3.73
C ALA A 130 -12.26 -15.76 2.58
N LEU A 131 -12.59 -16.14 1.34
CA LEU A 131 -12.45 -15.27 0.16
C LEU A 131 -13.31 -14.01 0.26
N ARG A 132 -14.58 -14.13 0.67
CA ARG A 132 -15.46 -12.96 0.87
C ARG A 132 -14.95 -12.03 1.97
N THR A 133 -14.39 -12.60 3.04
CA THR A 133 -13.72 -11.83 4.11
C THR A 133 -12.52 -11.06 3.56
N LEU A 134 -11.66 -11.72 2.77
CA LEU A 134 -10.51 -11.07 2.14
C LEU A 134 -10.93 -9.98 1.14
N ILE A 135 -11.95 -10.22 0.30
CA ILE A 135 -12.50 -9.22 -0.64
C ILE A 135 -12.95 -7.97 0.12
N GLY A 136 -13.67 -8.14 1.24
CA GLY A 136 -14.09 -7.03 2.09
C GLY A 136 -12.91 -6.23 2.64
N ALA A 137 -11.87 -6.93 3.11
CA ALA A 137 -10.68 -6.29 3.69
C ALA A 137 -9.80 -5.58 2.64
N LEU A 138 -9.68 -6.13 1.43
CA LEU A 138 -8.96 -5.51 0.32
C LEU A 138 -9.63 -4.20 -0.14
N GLY A 139 -10.91 -4.01 0.20
CA GLY A 139 -11.71 -2.81 0.00
C GLY A 139 -11.94 -2.48 -1.48
N TRP A 140 -13.16 -2.13 -1.88
CA TRP A 140 -13.37 -1.59 -3.21
C TRP A 140 -13.08 -0.09 -3.18
N ALA A 141 -12.22 0.40 -4.09
CA ALA A 141 -12.17 1.83 -4.33
C ALA A 141 -13.60 2.24 -4.69
N ALA A 142 -14.17 3.17 -3.94
CA ALA A 142 -15.48 3.73 -4.24
C ALA A 142 -15.43 4.23 -5.69
N VAL A 143 -16.00 3.47 -6.62
CA VAL A 143 -16.55 4.04 -7.84
C VAL A 143 -17.70 4.89 -7.32
N MET A 144 -17.39 6.15 -7.02
CA MET A 144 -18.43 7.14 -6.81
C MET A 144 -19.15 7.27 -8.15
N GLY A 145 -20.41 6.82 -8.16
CA GLY A 145 -21.36 7.15 -9.22
C GLY A 145 -21.71 8.63 -9.23
#